data_AF-A0A2D4M5A9-F1
#
_entry.id   AF-A0A2D4M5A9-F1
#
_cell.length_a   1.000
_cell.length_b   1.000
_cell.length_c   1.000
_cell.angle_alpha   90.00
_cell.angle_beta   90.00
_cell.angle_gamma   90.00
#
_symmetry.space_group_name_H-M   'P 1'
#
loop_
_entity.id
_entity.type
_entity.pdbx_description
1 polymer ?
#
loop_
_entity_poly.entity_id
_entity_poly.type
_entity_poly.pdbx_seq_one_letter_code
_entity_poly.pdbx_strand_id
1 'polypeptide(L)'
;MLTKIKVNYIHSTSLCVSEELKSESDLHRKLGKAIQTEAINPMNRILQDHEKKKKIVDNTVEKAAEAVTSNWRQQLKTKKKLKELTKDHEALFRDTESSFPLASPKSKKKFLKNLEKSAIKLAKEDEDYYKKNLTACETRVKWEQALENGHQSSLSCNSMRHLLIYSCAFKIKHLRPSKV
;
A
#
# COMPACT_ATOMS: atom_id res chain seq x y z
N MET A 1 -62.50 54.58 19.71
CA MET A 1 -62.49 53.79 18.45
C MET A 1 -61.09 53.75 17.82
N LEU A 2 -60.42 54.89 17.64
CA LEU A 2 -59.05 55.01 17.08
C LEU A 2 -57.96 54.18 17.79
N THR A 3 -57.97 54.10 19.11
CA THR A 3 -57.01 53.30 19.90
C THR A 3 -57.15 51.79 19.69
N LYS A 4 -58.38 51.27 19.55
CA LYS A 4 -58.63 49.85 19.23
C LYS A 4 -58.14 49.49 17.82
N ILE A 5 -58.33 50.38 16.85
CA ILE A 5 -57.85 50.21 15.48
C ILE A 5 -56.31 50.16 15.43
N LYS A 6 -55.65 51.05 16.18
CA LYS A 6 -54.18 51.11 16.26
C LYS A 6 -53.56 49.86 16.91
N VAL A 7 -54.17 49.35 17.98
CA VAL A 7 -53.74 48.11 18.65
C VAL A 7 -53.92 46.89 17.72
N ASN A 8 -55.01 46.84 16.95
CA ASN A 8 -55.25 45.76 15.99
C ASN A 8 -54.22 45.77 14.84
N TYR A 9 -53.87 46.96 14.33
CA TYR A 9 -52.83 47.10 13.32
C TYR A 9 -51.46 46.63 13.83
N ILE A 10 -51.02 47.10 15.00
CA ILE A 10 -49.74 46.70 15.61
C ILE A 10 -49.69 45.18 15.84
N HIS A 11 -50.79 44.59 16.32
CA HIS A 11 -50.90 43.15 16.51
C HIS A 11 -50.77 42.39 15.17
N SER A 12 -51.48 42.83 14.14
CA SER A 12 -51.41 42.21 12.80
C SER A 12 -50.02 42.28 12.17
N THR A 13 -49.33 43.42 12.29
CA THR A 13 -47.95 43.58 11.81
C THR A 13 -46.99 42.66 12.58
N SER A 14 -47.15 42.57 13.90
CA SER A 14 -46.31 41.69 14.73
C SER A 14 -46.50 40.21 14.38
N LEU A 15 -47.74 39.80 14.09
CA LEU A 15 -48.05 38.43 13.66
C LEU A 15 -47.40 38.11 12.31
N CYS A 16 -47.50 39.03 11.33
CA CYS A 16 -46.88 38.87 10.01
C CYS A 16 -45.36 38.68 10.12
N VAL A 17 -44.66 39.51 10.90
CA VAL A 17 -43.22 39.36 11.15
C VAL A 17 -42.91 38.02 11.81
N SER A 18 -43.72 37.58 12.77
CA SER A 18 -43.53 36.27 13.41
C SER A 18 -43.70 35.09 12.44
N GLU A 19 -44.62 35.18 11.48
CA GLU A 19 -44.83 34.16 10.45
C GLU A 19 -43.67 34.12 9.45
N GLU A 20 -43.15 35.28 9.04
CA GLU A 20 -41.96 35.39 8.19
C GLU A 20 -40.72 34.78 8.87
N LEU A 21 -40.49 35.11 10.15
CA LEU A 21 -39.38 34.53 10.93
C LEU A 21 -39.50 33.01 11.05
N LYS A 22 -40.73 32.50 11.23
CA LYS A 22 -40.99 31.05 11.27
C LYS A 22 -40.68 30.39 9.93
N SER A 23 -41.12 31.00 8.83
CA SER A 23 -40.84 30.53 7.47
C SER A 23 -39.34 30.49 7.18
N GLU A 24 -38.61 31.56 7.52
CA GLU A 24 -37.15 31.64 7.34
C GLU A 24 -36.41 30.59 8.18
N SER A 25 -36.82 30.41 9.45
CA SER A 25 -36.28 29.36 10.31
C SER A 25 -36.50 27.96 9.71
N ASP A 26 -37.68 27.71 9.13
CA ASP A 26 -37.98 26.44 8.47
C ASP A 26 -37.11 26.20 7.23
N LEU A 27 -36.84 27.25 6.44
CA LEU A 27 -35.92 27.22 5.30
C LEU A 27 -34.49 26.87 5.73
N HIS A 28 -33.96 27.51 6.78
CA HIS A 28 -32.64 27.18 7.32
C HIS A 28 -32.55 25.74 7.81
N ARG A 29 -33.58 25.27 8.52
CA ARG A 29 -33.66 23.87 8.99
C ARG A 29 -33.61 22.88 7.83
N LYS A 30 -34.36 23.16 6.76
CA LYS A 30 -34.38 22.36 5.53
C LYS A 30 -33.02 22.36 4.82
N LEU A 31 -32.41 23.53 4.65
CA LEU A 31 -31.08 23.68 4.06
C LEU A 31 -30.02 22.90 4.84
N GLY A 32 -30.03 23.00 6.18
CA GLY A 32 -29.10 22.25 7.04
C GLY A 32 -29.23 20.73 6.85
N LYS A 33 -30.46 20.21 6.76
CA LYS A 33 -30.71 18.79 6.46
C LYS A 33 -30.22 18.38 5.07
N ALA A 34 -30.41 19.24 4.06
CA ALA A 34 -29.94 19.00 2.71
C ALA A 34 -28.40 18.92 2.67
N ILE A 35 -27.69 19.88 3.30
CA ILE A 35 -26.22 19.87 3.39
C ILE A 35 -25.73 18.61 4.11
N GLN A 36 -26.35 18.26 5.23
CA GLN A 36 -26.00 17.05 5.98
C GLN A 36 -26.12 15.78 5.12
N THR A 37 -27.24 15.65 4.41
CA THR A 37 -27.58 14.43 3.66
C THR A 37 -26.83 14.34 2.33
N GLU A 38 -26.68 15.46 1.62
CA GLU A 38 -26.14 15.49 0.26
C GLU A 38 -24.63 15.72 0.19
N ALA A 39 -24.02 16.30 1.23
CA ALA A 39 -22.60 16.59 1.27
C ALA A 39 -21.88 15.87 2.41
N ILE A 40 -22.29 16.08 3.66
CA ILE A 40 -21.54 15.58 4.82
C ILE A 40 -21.57 14.05 4.89
N ASN A 41 -22.75 13.43 4.79
CA ASN A 41 -22.89 11.98 4.88
C ASN A 41 -22.11 11.23 3.78
N PRO A 42 -22.20 11.61 2.49
CA PRO A 42 -21.41 10.97 1.43
C PRO A 42 -19.90 11.12 1.62
N MET A 43 -19.42 12.29 2.06
CA MET A 43 -18.00 12.51 2.33
C MET A 43 -17.50 11.58 3.44
N ASN A 44 -18.24 11.49 4.55
CA ASN A 44 -17.88 10.60 5.66
C ASN A 44 -17.82 9.13 5.23
N ARG A 45 -18.79 8.68 4.41
CA ARG A 45 -18.81 7.31 3.89
C ARG A 45 -17.58 7.00 3.04
N ILE A 46 -17.23 7.87 2.10
CA ILE A 46 -16.07 7.69 1.23
C ILE A 46 -14.76 7.72 2.04
N LEU A 47 -14.65 8.57 3.06
CA LEU A 47 -13.50 8.59 3.96
C LEU A 47 -13.32 7.26 4.69
N GLN A 48 -14.39 6.68 5.23
CA GLN A 48 -14.35 5.37 5.90
C GLN A 48 -13.95 4.25 4.94
N ASP A 49 -14.51 4.23 3.72
CA ASP A 49 -14.17 3.22 2.72
C ASP A 49 -12.71 3.34 2.27
N HIS A 50 -12.18 4.55 2.16
CA HIS A 50 -10.78 4.78 1.81
C HIS A 50 -9.82 4.38 2.93
N GLU A 51 -10.18 4.60 4.20
CA GLU A 51 -9.36 4.14 5.34
C GLU A 51 -9.26 2.60 5.38
N LYS A 52 -10.39 1.90 5.13
CA LYS A 52 -10.39 0.44 5.02
C LYS A 52 -9.49 -0.05 3.89
N LYS A 53 -9.61 0.56 2.70
CA LYS A 53 -8.76 0.23 1.54
C LYS A 53 -7.29 0.48 1.82
N LYS A 54 -6.95 1.62 2.42
CA LYS A 54 -5.59 1.98 2.81
C LYS A 54 -4.98 0.90 3.70
N LYS A 55 -5.68 0.49 4.76
CA LYS A 55 -5.21 -0.56 5.66
C LYS A 55 -4.92 -1.88 4.93
N ILE A 56 -5.74 -2.27 3.96
CA ILE A 56 -5.52 -3.50 3.17
C ILE A 56 -4.28 -3.36 2.28
N VAL A 57 -4.11 -2.21 1.63
CA VAL A 57 -2.96 -1.91 0.78
C VAL A 57 -1.68 -1.91 1.60
N ASP A 58 -1.64 -1.17 2.71
CA ASP A 58 -0.47 -1.05 3.59
C ASP A 58 -0.03 -2.45 4.08
N ASN A 59 -0.96 -3.27 4.58
CA ASN A 59 -0.67 -4.63 5.01
C ASN A 59 -0.13 -5.53 3.89
N THR A 60 -0.64 -5.36 2.67
CA THR A 60 -0.19 -6.15 1.50
C THR A 60 1.23 -5.79 1.11
N VAL A 61 1.51 -4.48 1.05
CA VAL A 61 2.84 -3.95 0.72
C VAL A 61 3.86 -4.34 1.79
N GLU A 62 3.51 -4.22 3.07
CA GLU A 62 4.37 -4.59 4.20
C GLU A 62 4.77 -6.07 4.14
N LYS A 63 3.79 -6.98 4.01
CA LYS A 63 4.07 -8.43 3.88
C LYS A 63 4.96 -8.76 2.69
N ALA A 64 4.76 -8.09 1.55
CA ALA A 64 5.58 -8.30 0.37
C ALA A 64 7.03 -7.79 0.60
N ALA A 65 7.21 -6.66 1.28
CA ALA A 65 8.52 -6.12 1.62
C ALA A 65 9.29 -7.01 2.62
N GLU A 66 8.57 -7.59 3.60
CA GLU A 66 9.14 -8.57 4.52
C GLU A 66 9.63 -9.83 3.78
N ALA A 67 8.87 -10.32 2.81
CA ALA A 67 9.26 -11.46 1.99
C ALA A 67 10.53 -11.19 1.17
N VAL A 68 10.64 -10.00 0.55
CA VAL A 68 11.86 -9.55 -0.15
C VAL A 68 13.05 -9.52 0.80
N THR A 69 12.88 -8.93 1.99
CA THR A 69 13.94 -8.83 3.00
C THR A 69 14.40 -10.20 3.49
N SER A 70 13.46 -11.12 3.72
CA SER A 70 13.75 -12.49 4.12
C SER A 70 14.53 -13.23 3.05
N ASN A 71 14.11 -13.15 1.78
CA ASN A 71 14.82 -13.78 0.66
C ASN A 71 16.22 -13.22 0.47
N TRP A 72 16.40 -11.91 0.57
CA TRP A 72 17.71 -11.27 0.50
C TRP A 72 18.68 -11.83 1.55
N ARG A 73 18.22 -12.02 2.79
CA ARG A 73 19.03 -12.63 3.85
C ARG A 73 19.44 -14.07 3.51
N GLN A 74 18.55 -14.86 2.91
CA GLN A 74 18.86 -16.23 2.48
C GLN A 74 19.87 -16.26 1.32
N GLN A 75 19.70 -15.39 0.31
CA GLN A 75 20.66 -15.25 -0.79
C GLN A 75 22.05 -14.88 -0.27
N LEU A 76 22.15 -13.92 0.64
CA LEU A 76 23.42 -13.50 1.23
C LEU A 76 24.10 -14.64 2.00
N LYS A 77 23.32 -15.45 2.72
CA LYS A 77 23.83 -16.62 3.46
C LYS A 77 24.43 -17.66 2.51
N THR A 78 23.69 -18.05 1.46
CA THR A 78 24.18 -19.03 0.48
C THR A 78 25.34 -18.48 -0.34
N LYS A 79 25.31 -17.20 -0.73
CA LYS A 79 26.45 -16.55 -1.42
C LYS A 79 27.73 -16.61 -0.60
N LYS A 80 27.66 -16.32 0.71
CA LYS A 80 28.80 -16.42 1.62
C LYS A 80 29.33 -17.86 1.69
N LYS A 81 28.43 -18.83 1.83
CA LYS A 81 28.80 -20.26 1.87
C LYS A 81 29.45 -20.73 0.57
N LEU A 82 28.91 -20.36 -0.58
CA LEU A 82 29.48 -20.63 -1.89
C LEU A 82 30.89 -20.05 -2.00
N LYS A 83 31.07 -18.77 -1.62
CA LYS A 83 32.39 -18.11 -1.63
C LYS A 83 33.44 -18.85 -0.82
N GLU A 84 33.11 -19.33 0.39
CA GLU A 84 34.06 -20.08 1.21
C GLU A 84 34.39 -21.45 0.57
N LEU A 85 33.40 -22.15 0.02
CA LEU A 85 33.65 -23.40 -0.72
C LEU A 85 34.54 -23.19 -1.95
N THR A 86 34.38 -22.07 -2.66
CA THR A 86 35.24 -21.72 -3.79
C THR A 86 36.69 -21.54 -3.33
N LYS A 87 36.92 -20.80 -2.24
CA LYS A 87 38.27 -20.62 -1.69
C LYS A 87 38.90 -21.94 -1.25
N ASP A 88 38.15 -22.78 -0.55
CA ASP A 88 38.62 -24.09 -0.10
C ASP A 88 38.97 -24.99 -1.29
N HIS A 89 38.16 -24.95 -2.35
CA HIS A 89 38.42 -25.70 -3.59
C HIS A 89 39.69 -25.22 -4.29
N GLU A 90 39.87 -23.91 -4.44
CA GLU A 90 41.06 -23.32 -5.05
C GLU A 90 42.33 -23.63 -4.25
N ALA A 91 42.26 -23.60 -2.92
CA ALA A 91 43.38 -24.00 -2.05
C ALA A 91 43.73 -25.48 -2.25
N LEU A 92 42.74 -26.37 -2.21
CA LEU A 92 42.91 -27.80 -2.47
C LEU A 92 43.50 -28.08 -3.86
N PHE A 93 43.11 -27.29 -4.87
CA PHE A 93 43.63 -27.37 -6.21
C PHE A 93 45.12 -27.03 -6.26
N ARG A 94 45.55 -25.90 -5.68
CA ARG A 94 46.96 -25.49 -5.62
C ARG A 94 47.82 -26.49 -4.85
N ASP A 95 47.34 -27.00 -3.72
CA ASP A 95 48.05 -28.00 -2.91
C ASP A 95 48.19 -29.32 -3.68
N THR A 96 47.14 -29.71 -4.41
CA THR A 96 47.18 -30.89 -5.27
C THR A 96 48.18 -30.69 -6.40
N GLU A 97 48.10 -29.59 -7.14
CA GLU A 97 48.95 -29.29 -8.30
C GLU A 97 50.43 -29.28 -7.94
N SER A 98 50.79 -28.65 -6.82
CA SER A 98 52.17 -28.63 -6.31
C SER A 98 52.68 -30.00 -5.87
N SER A 99 51.82 -30.81 -5.26
CA SER A 99 52.19 -32.14 -4.74
C SER A 99 52.10 -33.25 -5.79
N PHE A 100 51.36 -33.06 -6.87
CA PHE A 100 51.03 -34.10 -7.84
C PHE A 100 52.25 -34.71 -8.54
N PRO A 101 53.26 -33.96 -9.02
CA PRO A 101 54.38 -34.53 -9.76
C PRO A 101 55.19 -35.57 -8.98
N LEU A 102 55.42 -35.29 -7.69
CA LEU A 102 56.23 -36.11 -6.77
C LEU A 102 55.42 -37.19 -6.04
N ALA A 103 54.10 -37.21 -6.23
CA ALA A 103 53.22 -38.09 -5.49
C ALA A 103 53.23 -39.55 -6.01
N SER A 104 53.14 -40.50 -5.07
CA SER A 104 52.91 -41.91 -5.39
C SER A 104 51.59 -42.11 -6.16
N PRO A 105 51.42 -43.19 -6.94
CA PRO A 105 50.17 -43.50 -7.63
C PRO A 105 48.94 -43.52 -6.70
N LYS A 106 49.11 -44.03 -5.48
CA LYS A 106 48.05 -44.06 -4.44
C LYS A 106 47.67 -42.66 -4.00
N SER A 107 48.66 -41.79 -3.78
CA SER A 107 48.45 -40.39 -3.40
C SER A 107 47.80 -39.59 -4.53
N LYS A 108 48.24 -39.75 -5.79
CA LYS A 108 47.63 -39.15 -6.97
C LYS A 108 46.14 -39.47 -7.08
N LYS A 109 45.78 -40.75 -6.92
CA LYS A 109 44.37 -41.20 -6.91
C LYS A 109 43.56 -40.57 -5.77
N LYS A 110 44.18 -40.36 -4.59
CA LYS A 110 43.53 -39.68 -3.46
C LYS A 110 43.28 -38.19 -3.75
N PHE A 111 44.24 -37.49 -4.34
CA PHE A 111 44.09 -36.08 -4.69
C PHE A 111 42.96 -35.85 -5.70
N LEU A 112 42.92 -36.64 -6.78
CA LEU A 112 41.85 -36.55 -7.77
C LEU A 112 40.47 -36.79 -7.15
N LYS A 113 40.32 -37.80 -6.29
CA LYS A 113 39.06 -38.05 -5.56
C LYS A 113 38.66 -36.90 -4.64
N ASN A 114 39.61 -36.21 -4.02
CA ASN A 114 39.32 -35.06 -3.17
C ASN A 114 38.87 -33.85 -3.99
N LEU A 115 39.52 -33.59 -5.12
CA LEU A 115 39.12 -32.53 -6.05
C LEU A 115 37.73 -32.79 -6.62
N GLU A 116 37.45 -34.01 -7.04
CA GLU A 116 36.13 -34.43 -7.54
C GLU A 116 35.03 -34.19 -6.48
N LYS A 117 35.24 -34.64 -5.24
CA LYS A 117 34.29 -34.39 -4.14
C LYS A 117 34.07 -32.90 -3.87
N SER A 118 35.14 -32.11 -3.91
CA SER A 118 35.08 -30.67 -3.71
C SER A 118 34.30 -29.98 -4.83
N ALA A 119 34.57 -30.36 -6.09
CA ALA A 119 33.86 -29.85 -7.27
C ALA A 119 32.36 -30.19 -7.24
N ILE A 120 31.99 -31.42 -6.87
CA ILE A 120 30.58 -31.82 -6.71
C ILE A 120 29.89 -30.98 -5.63
N LYS A 121 30.56 -30.75 -4.50
CA LYS A 121 30.03 -29.91 -3.42
C LYS A 121 29.84 -28.46 -3.87
N LEU A 122 30.78 -27.92 -4.65
CA LEU A 122 30.72 -26.58 -5.20
C LEU A 122 29.55 -26.42 -6.18
N ALA A 123 29.42 -27.35 -7.15
CA ALA A 123 28.34 -27.35 -8.11
C ALA A 123 26.95 -27.41 -7.44
N LYS A 124 26.82 -28.21 -6.38
CA LYS A 124 25.57 -28.28 -5.60
C LYS A 124 25.23 -26.97 -4.89
N GLU A 125 26.22 -26.30 -4.31
CA GLU A 125 25.99 -25.01 -3.62
C GLU A 125 25.71 -23.88 -4.62
N ASP A 126 26.35 -23.92 -5.80
CA ASP A 126 26.10 -22.97 -6.88
C ASP A 126 24.67 -23.09 -7.43
N GLU A 127 24.20 -24.32 -7.66
CA GLU A 127 22.81 -24.57 -8.06
C GLU A 127 21.81 -24.11 -6.99
N ASP A 128 22.12 -24.31 -5.70
CA ASP A 128 21.30 -23.81 -4.59
C ASP A 128 21.27 -22.28 -4.54
N TYR A 129 22.40 -21.61 -4.79
CA TYR A 129 22.46 -20.15 -4.89
C TYR A 129 21.64 -19.63 -6.07
N TYR A 130 21.77 -20.27 -7.23
CA TYR A 130 21.01 -19.93 -8.43
C TYR A 130 19.50 -20.04 -8.21
N LYS A 131 19.03 -21.16 -7.62
CA LYS A 131 17.60 -21.35 -7.30
C LYS A 131 17.09 -20.26 -6.35
N LYS A 132 17.85 -19.89 -5.32
CA LYS A 132 17.48 -18.78 -4.43
C LYS A 132 17.41 -17.43 -5.16
N ASN A 133 18.28 -17.19 -6.14
CA ASN A 133 18.22 -15.97 -6.95
C ASN A 133 16.97 -15.92 -7.82
N LEU A 134 16.56 -17.04 -8.43
CA LEU A 134 15.31 -17.12 -9.18
C LEU A 134 14.10 -16.81 -8.29
N THR A 135 14.00 -17.47 -7.13
CA THR A 135 12.92 -17.21 -6.16
C THR A 135 12.92 -15.76 -5.66
N ALA A 136 14.09 -15.15 -5.48
CA ALA A 136 14.19 -13.75 -5.09
C ALA A 136 13.69 -12.81 -6.20
N CYS A 137 14.02 -13.08 -7.46
CA CYS A 137 13.49 -12.33 -8.60
C CYS A 137 11.95 -12.42 -8.65
N GLU A 138 11.37 -13.61 -8.54
CA GLU A 138 9.92 -13.79 -8.50
C GLU A 138 9.27 -13.04 -7.33
N THR A 139 9.93 -13.05 -6.17
CA THR A 139 9.44 -12.36 -4.98
C THR A 139 9.52 -10.83 -5.14
N ARG A 140 10.57 -10.32 -5.80
CA ARG A 140 10.68 -8.90 -6.12
C ARG A 140 9.58 -8.44 -7.06
N VAL A 141 9.27 -9.22 -8.10
CA VAL A 141 8.16 -8.93 -9.02
C VAL A 141 6.82 -8.88 -8.28
N LYS A 142 6.58 -9.78 -7.32
CA LYS A 142 5.36 -9.73 -6.49
C LYS A 142 5.29 -8.47 -5.62
N TRP A 143 6.42 -8.02 -5.08
CA TRP A 143 6.50 -6.78 -4.31
C TRP A 143 6.29 -5.54 -5.19
N GLU A 144 6.91 -5.49 -6.37
CA GLU A 144 6.69 -4.44 -7.38
C GLU A 144 5.20 -4.37 -7.76
N GLN A 145 4.55 -5.52 -8.00
CA GLN A 145 3.12 -5.57 -8.28
C GLN A 145 2.26 -5.09 -7.11
N ALA A 146 2.62 -5.44 -5.87
CA ALA A 146 1.91 -4.97 -4.68
C ALA A 146 1.99 -3.44 -4.54
N LEU A 147 3.17 -2.86 -4.81
CA LEU A 147 3.38 -1.42 -4.83
C LEU A 147 2.55 -0.73 -5.91
N GLU A 148 2.59 -1.24 -7.15
CA GLU A 148 1.82 -0.69 -8.27
C GLU A 148 0.32 -0.72 -7.98
N ASN A 149 -0.19 -1.85 -7.49
CA ASN A 149 -1.60 -1.98 -7.08
C ASN A 149 -1.97 -1.00 -5.97
N GLY A 150 -1.06 -0.78 -5.01
CA GLY A 150 -1.24 0.19 -3.94
C GLY A 150 -1.28 1.63 -4.47
N HIS A 151 -0.38 1.97 -5.39
CA HIS A 151 -0.35 3.28 -6.03
C HIS A 151 -1.65 3.55 -6.81
N GLN A 152 -2.07 2.59 -7.63
CA GLN A 152 -3.30 2.70 -8.41
C GLN A 152 -4.55 2.82 -7.53
N SER A 153 -4.58 2.09 -6.41
CA SER A 153 -5.66 2.20 -5.41
C SER A 153 -5.71 3.59 -4.78
N SER A 154 -4.56 4.18 -4.47
CA SER A 154 -4.45 5.54 -3.93
C SER A 154 -4.93 6.59 -4.94
N LEU A 155 -4.50 6.48 -6.21
CA LEU A 155 -4.94 7.35 -7.29
C LEU A 155 -6.46 7.29 -7.47
N SER A 156 -7.03 6.09 -7.55
CA SER A 156 -8.48 5.90 -7.64
C SER A 156 -9.23 6.55 -6.48
N CYS A 157 -8.75 6.39 -5.25
CA CYS A 157 -9.32 7.02 -4.07
C CYS A 157 -9.25 8.56 -4.14
N ASN A 158 -8.13 9.11 -4.59
CA ASN A 158 -7.97 10.56 -4.73
C ASN A 158 -8.89 11.13 -5.81
N SER A 159 -9.01 10.47 -6.96
CA SER A 159 -9.94 10.86 -8.02
C SER A 159 -11.40 10.86 -7.54
N MET A 160 -11.82 9.81 -6.80
CA MET A 160 -13.17 9.76 -6.22
C MET A 160 -13.41 10.88 -5.21
N ARG A 161 -12.44 11.17 -4.34
CA ARG A 161 -12.52 12.30 -3.38
C ARG A 161 -12.68 13.63 -4.10
N HIS A 162 -11.87 13.88 -5.12
CA HIS A 162 -11.90 15.13 -5.88
C HIS A 162 -13.26 15.33 -6.57
N LEU A 163 -13.75 14.29 -7.25
CA LEU A 163 -15.06 14.33 -7.91
C LEU A 163 -16.20 14.57 -6.90
N LEU A 164 -16.14 13.92 -5.74
CA LEU A 164 -17.13 14.10 -4.70
C LEU A 164 -17.13 15.54 -4.16
N ILE A 165 -15.96 16.08 -3.84
CA ILE A 165 -15.82 17.46 -3.36
C ILE A 165 -16.40 18.44 -4.38
N TYR A 166 -16.06 18.26 -5.66
CA TYR A 166 -16.59 19.11 -6.74
C TYR A 166 -18.12 19.01 -6.84
N SER A 167 -18.67 17.79 -6.81
CA SER A 167 -20.11 17.54 -6.84
C SER A 167 -20.84 18.15 -5.64
N CYS A 168 -20.30 17.98 -4.43
CA CYS A 168 -20.86 18.54 -3.21
C CYS A 168 -20.80 20.08 -3.23
N ALA A 169 -19.68 20.68 -3.62
CA ALA A 169 -19.54 22.12 -3.73
C ALA A 169 -20.52 22.71 -4.75
N PHE A 170 -20.68 22.05 -5.91
CA PHE A 170 -21.66 22.43 -6.92
C PHE A 170 -23.09 22.37 -6.36
N LYS A 171 -23.46 21.26 -5.70
CA LYS A 171 -24.80 21.13 -5.09
C LYS A 171 -25.05 22.19 -4.04
N ILE A 172 -24.14 22.38 -3.08
CA ILE A 172 -24.28 23.39 -2.02
C ILE A 172 -24.48 24.79 -2.61
N LYS A 173 -23.69 25.15 -3.64
CA LYS A 173 -23.82 26.45 -4.32
C LYS A 173 -25.18 26.67 -4.98
N HIS A 174 -25.86 25.59 -5.38
CA HIS A 174 -27.13 25.64 -6.10
C HIS A 174 -28.34 25.19 -5.26
N LEU A 175 -28.15 24.88 -3.97
CA LEU A 175 -29.24 24.67 -3.02
C LEU A 175 -29.98 26.01 -2.84
N ARG A 176 -31.10 26.18 -3.56
CA ARG A 176 -32.00 27.32 -3.34
C ARG A 176 -32.99 26.98 -2.23
N PRO A 177 -33.22 27.89 -1.26
CA PRO A 177 -34.25 27.71 -0.24
C PRO A 177 -35.64 27.42 -0.83
N SER A 178 -35.96 27.98 -2.01
CA SER A 178 -37.25 27.81 -2.69
C SER A 178 -37.47 26.43 -3.34
N LYS A 179 -36.52 25.50 -3.25
CA LYS A 179 -36.61 24.14 -3.84
C LYS A 179 -36.49 22.99 -2.81
N VAL A 180 -36.48 23.30 -1.51
CA VAL A 180 -36.44 22.33 -0.39
C VAL A 180 -37.69 22.50 0.47
#